data_AF-A0A5C3K9Y9-F1
#
_entry.id   AF-A0A5C3K9Y9-F1
#
_cell.length_a   1.000
_cell.length_b   1.000
_cell.length_c   1.000
_cell.angle_alpha   90.00
_cell.angle_beta   90.00
_cell.angle_gamma   90.00
#
_symmetry.space_group_name_H-M   'P 1'
#
loop_
_entity.id
_entity.type
_entity.pdbx_description
1 polymer ?
#
loop_
_entity_poly.entity_id
_entity_poly.type
_entity_poly.pdbx_seq_one_letter_code
_entity_poly.pdbx_strand_id
1 'polypeptide(L)'
;NRKKSDTLVADGKHFGRTVCAFPDIHGLLFDGITQMLGLQTPDGTNGLAITEQHPSDDRCLFTKLLEMNKTLKRCLLEATPEEIVSVSAQIGKGIATARSTDAKGVKTNIEKWIHKDGKPLSPPISSDKRFRGFANYWTGKLLCPVDYDWEDPNVRADLASNRVDPFELDEDGMYPWPMFLYEDYKYDESDPWVGFMRGYPCVKCYKHIFTSPSSAD
;
A
#
# COMPACT_ATOMS: atom_id res chain seq x y z
N ASN A 1 29.38 -6.43 -12.61
CA ASN A 1 28.75 -6.29 -11.26
C ASN A 1 27.75 -5.13 -11.13
N ARG A 2 28.04 -3.89 -11.56
CA ARG A 2 27.08 -2.75 -11.41
C ARG A 2 25.74 -2.94 -12.16
N LYS A 3 25.77 -3.40 -13.41
CA LYS A 3 24.58 -3.61 -14.26
C LYS A 3 23.59 -4.66 -13.71
N LYS A 4 24.11 -5.72 -13.06
CA LYS A 4 23.31 -6.77 -12.39
C LYS A 4 22.65 -6.21 -11.12
N SER A 5 23.36 -5.34 -10.40
CA SER A 5 22.85 -4.67 -9.19
C SER A 5 21.71 -3.70 -9.47
N ASP A 6 21.83 -2.91 -10.54
CA ASP A 6 20.77 -1.98 -10.96
C ASP A 6 19.50 -2.74 -11.40
N THR A 7 19.63 -3.97 -11.89
CA THR A 7 18.50 -4.81 -12.34
C THR A 7 17.67 -5.32 -11.15
N LEU A 8 18.32 -5.89 -10.11
CA LEU A 8 17.59 -6.43 -8.95
C LEU A 8 16.88 -5.35 -8.13
N VAL A 9 17.46 -4.14 -8.05
CA VAL A 9 16.78 -2.99 -7.43
C VAL A 9 15.54 -2.59 -8.22
N ALA A 10 15.59 -2.63 -9.56
CA ALA A 10 14.44 -2.35 -10.40
C ALA A 10 13.35 -3.42 -10.25
N ASP A 11 13.73 -4.70 -10.20
CA ASP A 11 12.81 -5.81 -9.95
C ASP A 11 12.13 -5.65 -8.59
N GLY A 12 12.89 -5.32 -7.55
CA GLY A 12 12.34 -5.03 -6.22
C GLY A 12 11.35 -3.88 -6.21
N LYS A 13 11.58 -2.80 -6.99
CA LYS A 13 10.60 -1.72 -7.13
C LYS A 13 9.29 -2.22 -7.76
N HIS A 14 9.39 -3.05 -8.79
CA HIS A 14 8.21 -3.57 -9.49
C HIS A 14 7.43 -4.54 -8.60
N PHE A 15 8.13 -5.46 -7.93
CA PHE A 15 7.55 -6.42 -6.98
C PHE A 15 6.87 -5.69 -5.81
N GLY A 16 7.56 -4.70 -5.23
CA GLY A 16 7.07 -3.88 -4.13
C GLY A 16 5.77 -3.14 -4.43
N ARG A 17 5.57 -2.73 -5.69
CA ARG A 17 4.32 -2.09 -6.12
C ARG A 17 3.24 -3.11 -6.41
N THR A 18 3.54 -4.10 -7.25
CA THR A 18 2.49 -4.89 -7.91
C THR A 18 2.15 -6.20 -7.22
N VAL A 19 2.99 -6.69 -6.31
CA VAL A 19 2.82 -7.98 -5.65
C VAL A 19 2.71 -7.82 -4.14
N CYS A 20 3.76 -7.35 -3.47
CA CYS A 20 3.76 -7.18 -2.02
C CYS A 20 4.66 -6.01 -1.60
N ALA A 21 4.06 -5.02 -0.93
CA ALA A 21 4.77 -3.82 -0.47
C ALA A 21 5.58 -4.04 0.81
N PHE A 22 5.25 -5.02 1.64
CA PHE A 22 5.88 -5.26 2.94
C PHE A 22 6.31 -6.73 3.15
N PRO A 23 7.03 -7.35 2.20
CA PRO A 23 7.51 -8.72 2.39
C PRO A 23 8.73 -8.74 3.31
N ASP A 24 8.88 -9.83 4.06
CA ASP A 24 10.21 -10.25 4.53
C ASP A 24 10.95 -10.92 3.37
N ILE A 25 11.64 -10.11 2.56
CA ILE A 25 12.30 -10.61 1.35
C ILE A 25 13.43 -11.61 1.66
N HIS A 26 14.04 -11.53 2.84
CA HIS A 26 15.11 -12.45 3.20
C HIS A 26 14.53 -13.81 3.56
N GLY A 27 13.53 -13.85 4.46
CA GLY A 27 12.78 -15.06 4.78
C GLY A 27 12.19 -15.71 3.53
N LEU A 28 11.52 -14.91 2.70
CA LEU A 28 10.93 -15.35 1.43
C LEU A 28 11.91 -16.09 0.52
N LEU A 29 13.12 -15.54 0.34
CA LEU A 29 14.14 -16.16 -0.52
C LEU A 29 14.73 -17.40 0.14
N PHE A 30 15.02 -17.36 1.44
CA PHE A 30 15.62 -18.47 2.15
C PHE A 30 14.70 -19.69 2.18
N ASP A 31 13.42 -19.50 2.52
CA ASP A 31 12.43 -20.57 2.58
C ASP A 31 12.10 -21.10 1.18
N GLY A 32 11.99 -20.20 0.19
CA GLY A 32 11.78 -20.58 -1.20
C GLY A 32 12.90 -21.43 -1.78
N ILE A 33 14.17 -21.11 -1.48
CA ILE A 33 15.34 -21.90 -1.91
C ILE A 33 15.38 -23.25 -1.18
N THR A 34 15.18 -23.25 0.13
CA THR A 34 15.14 -24.47 0.96
C THR A 34 14.13 -25.47 0.41
N GLN A 35 12.91 -24.98 0.10
CA GLN A 35 11.88 -25.78 -0.53
C GLN A 35 12.26 -26.25 -1.93
N MET A 36 12.84 -25.38 -2.77
CA MET A 36 13.27 -25.75 -4.13
C MET A 36 14.34 -26.85 -4.15
N LEU A 37 15.21 -26.87 -3.15
CA LEU A 37 16.27 -27.89 -3.00
C LEU A 37 15.78 -29.17 -2.31
N GLY A 38 14.50 -29.24 -1.91
CA GLY A 38 13.96 -30.36 -1.15
C GLY A 38 14.59 -30.51 0.25
N LEU A 39 15.19 -29.44 0.76
CA LEU A 39 15.76 -29.40 2.10
C LEU A 39 14.62 -29.23 3.11
N GLN A 40 14.69 -29.93 4.24
CA GLN A 40 13.73 -29.74 5.33
C GLN A 40 13.92 -28.32 5.91
N THR A 41 12.83 -27.57 6.03
CA THR A 41 12.83 -26.37 6.85
C THR A 41 13.05 -26.79 8.32
N PRO A 42 13.76 -25.99 9.14
CA PRO A 42 14.03 -26.33 10.55
C PRO A 42 12.78 -26.68 11.35
N ASP A 43 11.61 -26.19 10.93
CA ASP A 43 10.34 -26.34 11.63
C ASP A 43 9.53 -27.59 11.25
N GLY A 44 10.08 -28.53 10.47
CA GLY A 44 9.50 -29.88 10.32
C GLY A 44 8.09 -29.94 9.71
N THR A 45 7.61 -28.85 9.11
CA THR A 45 6.34 -28.84 8.38
C THR A 45 6.53 -29.54 7.04
N ASN A 46 6.28 -30.86 7.06
CA ASN A 46 6.03 -31.67 5.87
C ASN A 46 5.05 -30.94 4.96
N GLY A 47 5.37 -30.90 3.66
CA GLY A 47 4.65 -30.19 2.61
C GLY A 47 3.15 -30.10 2.86
N LEU A 48 2.68 -28.89 3.13
CA LEU A 48 1.28 -28.67 3.44
C LEU A 48 0.50 -28.41 2.15
N ALA A 49 -0.45 -29.33 1.99
CA ALA A 49 -1.66 -29.35 1.19
C ALA A 49 -2.11 -28.01 0.63
N ILE A 50 -2.59 -28.10 -0.61
CA ILE A 50 -3.36 -27.09 -1.31
C ILE A 50 -4.62 -26.83 -0.46
N THR A 51 -4.58 -25.79 0.37
CA THR A 51 -5.77 -25.14 0.88
C THR A 51 -5.90 -23.84 0.11
N GLU A 52 -7.01 -23.68 -0.61
CA GLU A 52 -7.41 -22.43 -1.25
C GLU A 52 -7.33 -21.28 -0.22
N GLN A 53 -6.25 -20.48 -0.18
CA GLN A 53 -6.20 -19.35 0.76
C GLN A 53 -5.05 -18.36 0.50
N HIS A 54 -5.44 -17.10 0.35
CA HIS A 54 -4.71 -15.85 0.49
C HIS A 54 -3.53 -15.56 -0.48
N PRO A 55 -3.50 -14.38 -1.14
CA PRO A 55 -2.33 -13.83 -1.86
C PRO A 55 -1.04 -13.65 -1.01
N SER A 56 -1.06 -14.08 0.25
CA SER A 56 -0.01 -13.90 1.26
C SER A 56 0.70 -15.21 1.64
N ASP A 57 0.49 -16.31 0.91
CA ASP A 57 1.41 -17.46 1.07
C ASP A 57 2.78 -17.03 0.52
N ASP A 58 3.81 -17.06 1.36
CA ASP A 58 5.18 -16.77 0.98
C ASP A 58 5.62 -17.63 -0.23
N ARG A 59 5.08 -18.84 -0.41
CA ARG A 59 5.31 -19.63 -1.63
C ARG A 59 4.77 -18.97 -2.89
N CYS A 60 3.60 -18.35 -2.82
CA CYS A 60 3.00 -17.62 -3.93
C CYS A 60 3.81 -16.36 -4.23
N LEU A 61 4.19 -15.61 -3.20
CA LEU A 61 5.03 -14.42 -3.31
C LEU A 61 6.40 -14.74 -3.94
N PHE A 62 7.04 -15.83 -3.51
CA PHE A 62 8.30 -16.31 -4.05
C PHE A 62 8.15 -16.73 -5.51
N THR A 63 7.09 -17.47 -5.84
CA THR A 63 6.78 -17.86 -7.24
C THR A 63 6.61 -16.63 -8.13
N LYS A 64 5.84 -15.62 -7.69
CA LYS A 64 5.66 -14.37 -8.42
C LYS A 64 6.98 -13.64 -8.65
N LEU A 65 7.85 -13.60 -7.64
CA LEU A 65 9.18 -13.00 -7.77
C LEU A 65 10.03 -13.71 -8.84
N LEU A 66 9.98 -15.05 -8.91
CA LEU A 66 10.68 -15.82 -9.94
C LEU A 66 10.09 -15.64 -11.35
N GLU A 67 8.77 -15.50 -11.46
CA GLU A 67 8.09 -15.21 -12.74
C GLU A 67 8.53 -13.86 -13.32
N MET A 68 8.72 -12.86 -12.45
CA MET A 68 9.15 -11.51 -12.84
C MET A 68 10.60 -11.46 -13.30
N ASN A 69 11.50 -12.23 -12.67
CA ASN A 69 12.90 -12.33 -13.08
C ASN A 69 13.28 -13.78 -13.38
N LYS A 70 13.18 -14.16 -14.66
CA LYS A 70 13.49 -15.51 -15.16
C LYS A 70 14.91 -15.98 -14.88
N THR A 71 15.86 -15.06 -14.67
CA THR A 71 17.26 -15.40 -14.36
C THR A 71 17.51 -15.60 -12.86
N LEU A 72 16.62 -15.06 -12.02
CA LEU A 72 16.76 -15.10 -10.56
C LEU A 72 16.77 -16.53 -10.05
N LYS A 73 15.88 -17.40 -10.55
CA LYS A 73 15.81 -18.81 -10.15
C LYS A 73 17.16 -19.51 -10.25
N ARG A 74 17.83 -19.39 -11.41
CA ARG A 74 19.17 -19.98 -11.62
C ARG A 74 20.20 -19.35 -10.71
N CYS A 75 20.19 -18.02 -10.57
CA CYS A 75 21.12 -17.34 -9.68
C CYS A 75 20.98 -17.78 -8.22
N LEU A 76 19.76 -18.03 -7.73
CA LEU A 76 19.53 -18.44 -6.35
C LEU A 76 19.94 -19.90 -6.09
N LEU A 77 19.75 -20.80 -7.06
CA LEU A 77 20.16 -22.21 -6.94
C LEU A 77 21.67 -22.41 -6.86
N GLU A 78 22.43 -21.51 -7.48
CA GLU A 78 23.90 -21.55 -7.52
C GLU A 78 24.54 -20.62 -6.47
N ALA A 79 23.73 -19.86 -5.71
CA ALA A 79 24.21 -18.82 -4.82
C ALA A 79 24.75 -19.37 -3.50
N THR A 80 25.81 -18.76 -2.99
CA THR A 80 26.22 -18.96 -1.58
C THR A 80 25.25 -18.23 -0.62
N PRO A 81 25.25 -18.57 0.68
CA PRO A 81 24.46 -17.85 1.67
C PRO A 81 24.70 -16.33 1.65
N GLU A 82 25.94 -15.89 1.48
CA GLU A 82 26.30 -14.46 1.39
C GLU A 82 25.75 -13.80 0.13
N GLU A 83 25.70 -14.53 -0.98
CA GLU A 83 25.08 -14.05 -2.22
C GLU A 83 23.56 -13.93 -2.09
N ILE A 84 22.89 -14.85 -1.37
CA ILE A 84 21.46 -14.76 -1.06
C ILE A 84 21.18 -13.52 -0.19
N VAL A 85 22.01 -13.26 0.83
CA VAL A 85 21.93 -12.03 1.64
C VAL A 85 22.13 -10.79 0.75
N SER A 86 23.07 -10.82 -0.20
CA SER A 86 23.28 -9.70 -1.12
C SER A 86 22.10 -9.48 -2.07
N VAL A 87 21.49 -10.54 -2.59
CA VAL A 87 20.33 -10.48 -3.48
C VAL A 87 19.10 -9.95 -2.73
N SER A 88 18.80 -10.50 -1.55
CA SER A 88 17.70 -10.06 -0.69
C SER A 88 17.83 -8.57 -0.35
N ALA A 89 19.03 -8.09 0.02
CA ALA A 89 19.27 -6.68 0.32
C ALA A 89 18.98 -5.76 -0.89
N GLN A 90 19.31 -6.18 -2.10
CA GLN A 90 19.09 -5.38 -3.31
C GLN A 90 17.61 -5.30 -3.70
N ILE A 91 16.89 -6.43 -3.65
CA ILE A 91 15.45 -6.47 -3.90
C ILE A 91 14.72 -5.66 -2.82
N GLY A 92 15.07 -5.88 -1.54
CA GLY A 92 14.53 -5.13 -0.40
C GLY A 92 14.77 -3.63 -0.51
N LYS A 93 15.96 -3.20 -0.96
CA LYS A 93 16.25 -1.80 -1.27
C LYS A 93 15.32 -1.26 -2.36
N GLY A 94 15.06 -2.03 -3.41
CA GLY A 94 14.11 -1.70 -4.46
C GLY A 94 12.71 -1.44 -3.91
N ILE A 95 12.19 -2.38 -3.12
CA ILE A 95 10.87 -2.29 -2.48
C ILE A 95 10.76 -1.04 -1.59
N ALA A 96 11.73 -0.83 -0.71
CA ALA A 96 11.75 0.33 0.19
C ALA A 96 11.84 1.67 -0.58
N THR A 97 12.62 1.69 -1.67
CA THR A 97 12.73 2.87 -2.55
C THR A 97 11.41 3.16 -3.27
N ALA A 98 10.69 2.13 -3.75
CA ALA A 98 9.38 2.31 -4.36
C ALA A 98 8.40 2.93 -3.37
N ARG A 99 8.21 2.33 -2.18
CA ARG A 99 7.33 2.86 -1.14
C ARG A 99 7.62 4.31 -0.78
N SER A 100 8.89 4.64 -0.54
CA SER A 100 9.29 6.00 -0.15
C SER A 100 9.06 7.00 -1.28
N THR A 101 9.31 6.62 -2.53
CA THR A 101 9.05 7.44 -3.71
C THR A 101 7.55 7.70 -3.86
N ASP A 102 6.75 6.64 -3.77
CA ASP A 102 5.29 6.69 -3.93
C ASP A 102 4.65 7.51 -2.82
N ALA A 103 5.02 7.27 -1.56
CA ALA A 103 4.56 8.05 -0.42
C ALA A 103 4.93 9.54 -0.53
N LYS A 104 6.13 9.86 -1.05
CA LYS A 104 6.53 11.25 -1.32
C LYS A 104 5.67 11.86 -2.42
N GLY A 105 5.50 11.16 -3.54
CA GLY A 105 4.73 11.62 -4.69
C GLY A 105 3.26 11.91 -4.34
N VAL A 106 2.62 11.01 -3.58
CA VAL A 106 1.27 11.20 -3.05
C VAL A 106 1.22 12.42 -2.11
N LYS A 107 2.12 12.52 -1.12
CA LYS A 107 2.14 13.65 -0.18
C LYS A 107 2.27 15.01 -0.87
N THR A 108 3.05 15.09 -1.95
CA THR A 108 3.27 16.33 -2.70
C THR A 108 2.08 16.73 -3.58
N ASN A 109 1.22 15.79 -3.98
CA ASN A 109 0.13 16.06 -4.92
C ASN A 109 -1.27 15.93 -4.33
N ILE A 110 -1.44 15.28 -3.17
CA ILE A 110 -2.75 15.01 -2.58
C ILE A 110 -3.58 16.28 -2.37
N GLU A 111 -2.95 17.40 -2.01
CA GLU A 111 -3.63 18.69 -1.82
C GLU A 111 -4.29 19.18 -3.12
N LYS A 112 -3.69 18.88 -4.28
CA LYS A 112 -4.25 19.20 -5.61
C LYS A 112 -5.39 18.26 -6.02
N TRP A 113 -5.45 17.07 -5.40
CA TRP A 113 -6.43 16.03 -5.74
C TRP A 113 -7.69 16.10 -4.90
N ILE A 114 -7.83 17.08 -4.00
CA ILE A 114 -9.05 17.24 -3.18
C ILE A 114 -10.23 17.73 -4.02
N HIS A 115 -9.99 18.60 -5.00
CA HIS A 115 -11.01 19.04 -5.94
C HIS A 115 -10.69 18.57 -7.35
N LYS A 116 -11.69 18.02 -8.04
CA LYS A 116 -11.58 17.65 -9.45
C LYS A 116 -11.37 18.85 -10.37
N ASP A 117 -11.92 20.00 -10.00
CA ASP A 117 -11.83 21.24 -10.78
C ASP A 117 -10.57 22.08 -10.47
N GLY A 118 -9.70 21.61 -9.56
CA GLY A 118 -8.45 22.28 -9.22
C GLY A 118 -8.63 23.64 -8.52
N LYS A 119 -9.84 23.96 -8.03
CA LYS A 119 -10.07 25.22 -7.32
C LYS A 119 -9.27 25.28 -6.02
N PRO A 120 -8.78 26.47 -5.63
CA PRO A 120 -8.15 26.65 -4.33
C PRO A 120 -9.09 26.26 -3.18
N LEU A 121 -8.54 25.55 -2.19
CA LEU A 121 -9.28 25.17 -0.99
C LEU A 121 -9.53 26.38 -0.11
N SER A 122 -10.75 26.50 0.41
CA SER A 122 -11.12 27.47 1.45
C SER A 122 -11.77 26.73 2.61
N PRO A 123 -11.13 26.62 3.79
CA PRO A 123 -9.81 27.16 4.11
C PRO A 123 -8.67 26.40 3.41
N PRO A 124 -7.53 27.07 3.14
CA PRO A 124 -6.36 26.41 2.57
C PRO A 124 -5.77 25.38 3.54
N ILE A 125 -5.06 24.39 3.02
CA ILE A 125 -4.33 23.42 3.84
C ILE A 125 -3.02 24.07 4.31
N SER A 126 -2.82 24.10 5.62
CA SER A 126 -1.62 24.68 6.23
C SER A 126 -0.39 23.83 5.95
N SER A 127 0.78 24.45 5.77
CA SER A 127 2.07 23.76 5.78
C SER A 127 2.38 23.10 7.13
N ASP A 128 1.81 23.61 8.21
CA ASP A 128 1.92 23.04 9.54
C ASP A 128 0.94 21.89 9.73
N LYS A 129 1.50 20.71 10.06
CA LYS A 129 0.77 19.44 10.21
C LYS A 129 -0.32 19.49 11.29
N ARG A 130 -0.18 20.38 12.28
CA ARG A 130 -1.16 20.53 13.38
C ARG A 130 -2.52 21.05 12.91
N PHE A 131 -2.56 21.70 11.74
CA PHE A 131 -3.78 22.24 11.15
C PHE A 131 -4.20 21.46 9.90
N ARG A 132 -3.92 20.16 9.86
CA ARG A 132 -4.33 19.22 8.79
C ARG A 132 -5.18 18.10 9.40
N GLY A 133 -5.62 17.14 8.58
CA GLY A 133 -6.45 16.04 9.05
C GLY A 133 -7.80 16.57 9.54
N PHE A 134 -8.26 16.12 10.71
CA PHE A 134 -9.50 16.58 11.32
C PHE A 134 -9.47 18.05 11.79
N ALA A 135 -8.30 18.69 11.87
CA ALA A 135 -8.20 20.12 12.22
C ALA A 135 -8.47 21.06 11.03
N ASN A 136 -8.58 20.55 9.80
CA ASN A 136 -8.92 21.32 8.61
C ASN A 136 -10.23 20.82 8.00
N TYR A 137 -11.08 21.74 7.54
CA TYR A 137 -12.42 21.40 7.05
C TYR A 137 -12.39 20.39 5.89
N TRP A 138 -11.55 20.58 4.87
CA TRP A 138 -11.54 19.72 3.70
C TRP A 138 -10.90 18.37 3.96
N THR A 139 -9.72 18.34 4.58
CA THR A 139 -9.07 17.06 4.88
C THR A 139 -9.86 16.28 5.92
N GLY A 140 -10.49 16.97 6.88
CA GLY A 140 -11.35 16.35 7.87
C GLY A 140 -12.59 15.76 7.23
N LYS A 141 -13.30 16.51 6.37
CA LYS A 141 -14.46 16.01 5.61
C LYS A 141 -14.17 14.74 4.82
N LEU A 142 -13.00 14.70 4.19
CA LEU A 142 -12.57 13.55 3.38
C LEU A 142 -12.14 12.34 4.22
N LEU A 143 -11.54 12.57 5.38
CA LEU A 143 -11.12 11.51 6.31
C LEU A 143 -12.25 11.04 7.22
N CYS A 144 -13.29 11.87 7.38
CA CYS A 144 -14.46 11.55 8.19
C CYS A 144 -15.06 10.25 7.68
N PRO A 145 -15.24 9.24 8.57
CA PRO A 145 -15.95 8.04 8.19
C PRO A 145 -17.40 8.35 7.81
N VAL A 146 -17.97 7.50 6.96
CA VAL A 146 -19.33 7.68 6.42
C VAL A 146 -20.42 7.70 7.50
N ASP A 147 -20.16 7.10 8.66
CA ASP A 147 -21.10 7.01 9.78
C ASP A 147 -21.20 8.30 10.62
N TYR A 148 -20.34 9.28 10.33
CA TYR A 148 -20.30 10.56 11.03
C TYR A 148 -20.73 11.70 10.11
N ASP A 149 -21.63 12.56 10.61
CA ASP A 149 -21.97 13.81 9.94
C ASP A 149 -20.86 14.85 10.18
N TRP A 150 -19.99 15.03 9.19
CA TRP A 150 -18.93 16.04 9.26
C TRP A 150 -19.44 17.48 9.43
N GLU A 151 -20.66 17.79 9.02
CA GLU A 151 -21.18 19.15 9.18
C GLU A 151 -21.54 19.45 10.65
N ASP A 152 -21.79 18.42 11.47
CA ASP A 152 -21.98 18.57 12.92
C ASP A 152 -20.69 19.13 13.58
N PRO A 153 -20.74 20.33 14.20
CA PRO A 153 -19.61 20.90 14.92
C PRO A 153 -19.10 20.02 16.07
N ASN A 154 -19.96 19.21 16.70
CA ASN A 154 -19.56 18.33 17.80
C ASN A 154 -18.69 17.19 17.30
N VAL A 155 -19.13 16.51 16.22
CA VAL A 155 -18.34 15.49 15.52
C VAL A 155 -16.96 16.04 15.14
N ARG A 156 -16.91 17.23 14.53
CA ARG A 156 -15.63 17.86 14.18
C ARG A 156 -14.75 18.12 15.40
N ALA A 157 -15.33 18.62 16.49
CA ALA A 157 -14.59 18.90 17.71
C ALA A 157 -14.06 17.62 18.37
N ASP A 158 -14.85 16.55 18.39
CA ASP A 158 -14.47 15.26 18.97
C ASP A 158 -13.34 14.61 18.18
N LEU A 159 -13.47 14.57 16.84
CA LEU A 159 -12.43 14.05 15.95
C LEU A 159 -11.14 14.89 16.01
N ALA A 160 -11.24 16.21 15.99
CA ALA A 160 -10.06 17.09 16.04
C ALA A 160 -9.32 17.03 17.38
N SER A 161 -9.99 16.61 18.46
CA SER A 161 -9.40 16.48 19.80
C SER A 161 -9.05 15.04 20.20
N ASN A 162 -9.23 14.08 19.29
CA ASN A 162 -9.05 12.64 19.55
C ASN A 162 -9.88 12.13 20.75
N ARG A 163 -11.09 12.66 20.96
CA ARG A 163 -12.02 12.15 21.97
C ARG A 163 -12.73 10.87 21.53
N VAL A 164 -12.78 10.65 20.21
CA VAL A 164 -13.36 9.48 19.56
C VAL A 164 -12.31 8.92 18.61
N ASP A 165 -12.18 7.60 18.53
CA ASP A 165 -11.43 6.95 17.46
C ASP A 165 -12.38 6.73 16.26
N PRO A 166 -12.25 7.49 15.17
CA PRO A 166 -13.13 7.36 14.01
C PRO A 166 -12.99 6.03 13.29
N PHE A 167 -11.98 5.22 13.58
CA PHE A 167 -11.73 3.96 12.88
C PHE A 167 -11.82 2.75 13.84
N GLU A 168 -12.48 2.93 14.99
CA GLU A 168 -12.91 1.81 15.82
C GLU A 168 -13.87 0.93 15.01
N LEU A 169 -13.81 -0.38 15.25
CA LEU A 169 -14.72 -1.33 14.60
C LEU A 169 -16.15 -1.02 15.06
N ASP A 170 -17.09 -1.06 14.13
CA ASP A 170 -18.51 -0.98 14.46
C ASP A 170 -18.99 -2.26 15.19
N GLU A 171 -20.28 -2.29 15.56
CA GLU A 171 -20.89 -3.43 16.26
C GLU A 171 -20.80 -4.76 15.48
N ASP A 172 -20.65 -4.69 14.15
CA ASP A 172 -20.51 -5.84 13.24
C ASP A 172 -19.04 -6.20 12.96
N GLY A 173 -18.08 -5.49 13.57
CA GLY A 173 -16.66 -5.72 13.39
C GLY A 173 -16.09 -5.17 12.07
N MET A 174 -16.75 -4.19 11.45
CA MET A 174 -16.33 -3.56 10.21
C MET A 174 -15.65 -2.22 10.47
N TYR A 175 -14.64 -1.90 9.64
CA TYR A 175 -14.00 -0.58 9.70
C TYR A 175 -14.86 0.45 8.97
N PRO A 176 -15.14 1.60 9.61
CA PRO A 176 -15.92 2.65 8.99
C PRO A 176 -15.08 3.33 7.89
N TRP A 177 -15.65 3.45 6.69
CA TRP A 177 -14.92 3.89 5.50
C TRP A 177 -14.80 5.41 5.45
N PRO A 178 -13.61 5.98 5.17
CA PRO A 178 -13.47 7.42 4.97
C PRO A 178 -14.11 7.89 3.65
N MET A 179 -14.71 9.08 3.69
CA MET A 179 -15.47 9.65 2.56
C MET A 179 -14.66 9.79 1.25
N PHE A 180 -13.33 9.98 1.32
CA PHE A 180 -12.48 10.13 0.12
C PHE A 180 -12.45 8.90 -0.80
N LEU A 181 -12.92 7.74 -0.32
CA LEU A 181 -13.00 6.51 -1.11
C LEU A 181 -14.16 6.57 -2.11
N TYR A 182 -15.18 7.37 -1.84
CA TYR A 182 -16.42 7.40 -2.62
C TYR A 182 -16.41 8.44 -3.74
N GLU A 183 -17.01 8.09 -4.88
CA GLU A 183 -17.24 9.00 -5.99
C GLU A 183 -18.01 10.24 -5.53
N ASP A 184 -17.57 11.42 -5.97
CA ASP A 184 -18.12 12.73 -5.58
C ASP A 184 -18.23 12.97 -4.06
N TYR A 185 -17.53 12.17 -3.24
CA TYR A 185 -17.57 12.21 -1.78
C TYR A 185 -18.99 12.00 -1.22
N LYS A 186 -19.70 11.03 -1.80
CA LYS A 186 -21.06 10.67 -1.41
C LYS A 186 -21.15 9.18 -1.10
N TYR A 187 -21.64 8.89 0.10
CA TYR A 187 -21.99 7.55 0.53
C TYR A 187 -23.47 7.28 0.26
N ASP A 188 -23.79 6.07 -0.20
CA ASP A 188 -25.16 5.58 -0.37
C ASP A 188 -25.41 4.48 0.67
N GLU A 189 -26.22 4.79 1.69
CA GLU A 189 -26.57 3.84 2.75
C GLU A 189 -27.37 2.64 2.22
N SER A 190 -28.07 2.79 1.10
CA SER A 190 -28.86 1.71 0.49
C SER A 190 -28.03 0.74 -0.34
N ASP A 191 -26.90 1.22 -0.88
CA ASP A 191 -25.91 0.41 -1.59
C ASP A 191 -24.48 0.95 -1.37
N PRO A 192 -23.80 0.49 -0.30
CA PRO A 192 -22.45 0.95 0.07
C PRO A 192 -21.38 0.73 -1.00
N TRP A 193 -21.64 -0.06 -2.04
CA TRP A 193 -20.66 -0.32 -3.10
C TRP A 193 -20.72 0.72 -4.22
N VAL A 194 -21.79 1.51 -4.30
CA VAL A 194 -21.93 2.59 -5.27
C VAL A 194 -20.85 3.63 -5.02
N GLY A 195 -20.05 3.92 -6.05
CA GLY A 195 -18.97 4.90 -5.96
C GLY A 195 -17.77 4.47 -5.11
N PHE A 196 -17.78 3.29 -4.47
CA PHE A 196 -16.68 2.84 -3.62
C PHE A 196 -15.38 2.67 -4.42
N MET A 197 -14.26 3.12 -3.84
CA MET A 197 -12.93 3.19 -4.47
C MET A 197 -12.88 4.04 -5.76
N ARG A 198 -13.88 4.89 -6.01
CA ARG A 198 -13.94 5.80 -7.18
C ARG A 198 -13.77 7.27 -6.80
N GLY A 199 -13.55 7.58 -5.54
CA GLY A 199 -13.24 8.94 -5.10
C GLY A 199 -12.01 9.51 -5.82
N TYR A 200 -12.10 10.80 -6.18
CA TYR A 200 -11.10 11.43 -7.03
C TYR A 200 -9.65 11.34 -6.50
N PRO A 201 -9.36 11.56 -5.21
CA PRO A 201 -8.01 11.39 -4.65
C PRO A 201 -7.56 9.92 -4.68
N CYS A 202 -8.47 8.98 -4.46
CA CYS A 202 -8.20 7.55 -4.49
C CYS A 202 -7.76 7.11 -5.89
N VAL A 203 -8.52 7.48 -6.93
CA VAL A 203 -8.19 7.19 -8.33
C VAL A 203 -6.89 7.86 -8.76
N LYS A 204 -6.66 9.12 -8.37
CA LYS A 204 -5.40 9.82 -8.68
C LYS A 204 -4.20 9.16 -8.00
N CYS A 205 -4.32 8.75 -6.74
CA CYS A 205 -3.30 8.00 -6.01
C CYS A 205 -2.97 6.66 -6.71
N TYR A 206 -4.00 5.89 -7.08
CA TYR A 206 -3.84 4.63 -7.82
C TYR A 206 -3.07 4.85 -9.14
N LYS A 207 -3.48 5.82 -9.95
CA LYS A 207 -2.79 6.15 -11.20
C LYS A 207 -1.33 6.54 -10.94
N HIS A 208 -1.08 7.38 -9.94
CA HIS A 208 0.26 7.86 -9.62
C HIS A 208 1.23 6.71 -9.29
N ILE A 209 0.77 5.72 -8.53
CA ILE A 209 1.59 4.60 -8.03
C ILE A 209 1.75 3.50 -9.09
N PHE A 210 0.64 3.09 -9.73
CA PHE A 210 0.61 1.86 -10.53
C PHE A 210 0.73 2.10 -12.03
N THR A 211 0.54 3.34 -12.51
CA THR A 211 0.67 3.67 -13.93
C THR A 211 1.84 4.61 -14.16
N SER A 212 1.70 5.88 -13.81
CA SER A 212 2.78 6.87 -13.80
C SER A 212 2.33 8.13 -13.05
N PRO A 213 3.26 8.93 -12.51
CA PRO A 213 2.94 10.25 -11.97
C PRO A 213 2.15 11.13 -12.96
N SER A 214 2.54 11.11 -14.24
CA SER A 214 1.89 11.89 -15.30
C SER A 214 0.45 11.47 -15.59
N SER A 215 0.06 10.23 -15.30
CA SER A 215 -1.32 9.77 -15.47
C SER A 215 -2.25 10.31 -14.37
N ALA A 216 -1.67 10.79 -13.27
CA ALA A 216 -2.37 11.40 -12.15
C ALA A 216 -2.33 12.93 -12.18
N ASP A 217 -1.60 13.54 -13.12
CA ASP A 217 -1.67 14.98 -13.34
C ASP A 217 -2.96 15.37 -14.07
#